data_AF-A0A5N0DV57-F1
#
_entry.id   AF-A0A5N0DV57-F1
#
_cell.length_a   1.000
_cell.length_b   1.000
_cell.length_c   1.000
_cell.angle_alpha   90.00
_cell.angle_beta   90.00
_cell.angle_gamma   90.00
#
_symmetry.space_group_name_H-M   'P 1'
#
loop_
_entity.id
_entity.type
_entity.pdbx_description
1 polymer ?
#
loop_
_entity_poly.entity_id
_entity_poly.type
_entity_poly.pdbx_seq_one_letter_code
_entity_poly.pdbx_strand_id
1 'polypeptide(L)'
;MDIRSIAARLAAWAYDTYRVDLPGPVTARVAAAMLDTTGCLLAGLDSAPAAAVAAYVTETHPGGLFATLPTDRVALVLGTAAHAHDFDDAHLPTLVHPSTVAVPTALAHARIDGLSGAQLVRAVAIGSEISIRIGLAAVQDGSGDSILFDRGLHMTSVCGTVGAAVTAGLLRGLSSGQLAHAITSAMSFSSGLLESNRVGGTVKPVHAGWAAAAGTTAAGLAGHGLSGAPTAFEGRFGFARAFIGAAANLDAVTQQLGDHWHYLSTGVKPFPTNGFTHPGIDTALQLRAAGVAAGQIVEVELALAAPTLRAVADPPADKAEPASGYSARFSAPFTFAVALHGGGGLGVALNDFTDDIIDNPEILALAHRITCTAGDRETKRFPDHLGCTARALLTDGTTRTISVEDSLGSPARPLRPDQIREKFDSNAAHLADPRHLREQLVTVPALPNALDLFTALSTVIATASEQNTPAPVADGDLATRTPRAQHRNTQRPTP
;
A
#
# COMPACT_ATOMS: atom_id res chain seq x y z
N MET A 1 9.91 15.07 32.72
CA MET A 1 10.34 14.29 31.54
C MET A 1 10.28 12.83 31.91
N ASP A 2 9.61 12.01 31.09
CA ASP A 2 9.59 10.56 31.25
C ASP A 2 11.00 10.02 30.94
N ILE A 3 11.63 9.33 31.89
CA ILE A 3 13.03 8.83 31.78
C ILE A 3 13.09 7.51 30.98
N ARG A 4 11.94 6.93 30.62
CA ARG A 4 11.85 5.69 29.84
C ARG A 4 12.37 5.90 28.41
N SER A 5 13.00 4.86 27.86
CA SER A 5 13.39 4.84 26.45
C SER A 5 12.18 4.91 25.53
N ILE A 6 12.38 5.31 24.27
CA ILE A 6 11.30 5.40 23.28
C ILE A 6 10.58 4.05 23.14
N ALA A 7 11.32 2.95 23.05
CA ALA A 7 10.74 1.62 22.95
C ALA A 7 9.88 1.25 24.17
N ALA A 8 10.32 1.58 25.38
CA ALA A 8 9.57 1.31 26.60
C ALA A 8 8.28 2.15 26.67
N ARG A 9 8.31 3.40 26.19
CA ARG A 9 7.13 4.27 26.11
C ARG A 9 6.10 3.74 25.11
N LEU A 10 6.55 3.34 23.92
CA LEU A 10 5.70 2.72 22.90
C LEU A 10 5.09 1.40 23.40
N ALA A 11 5.89 0.54 24.04
CA ALA A 11 5.42 -0.73 24.57
C ALA A 11 4.39 -0.58 25.69
N ALA A 12 4.58 0.38 26.60
CA ALA A 12 3.61 0.68 27.65
C ALA A 12 2.29 1.16 27.04
N TRP A 13 2.35 2.14 26.15
CA TRP A 13 1.17 2.66 25.47
C TRP A 13 0.42 1.58 24.67
N ALA A 14 1.14 0.78 23.89
CA ALA A 14 0.54 -0.30 23.10
C ALA A 14 -0.15 -1.34 23.99
N TYR A 15 0.50 -1.74 25.09
CA TYR A 15 -0.05 -2.70 26.03
C TYR A 15 -1.34 -2.19 26.71
N ASP A 16 -1.34 -0.93 27.16
CA ASP A 16 -2.50 -0.33 27.84
C ASP A 16 -3.65 -0.08 26.85
N THR A 17 -3.34 0.46 25.67
CA THR A 17 -4.33 0.77 24.62
C THR A 17 -5.01 -0.48 24.08
N TYR A 18 -4.29 -1.60 23.96
CA TYR A 18 -4.85 -2.87 23.49
C TYR A 18 -5.93 -3.44 24.42
N ARG A 19 -5.98 -3.01 25.68
CA ARG A 19 -6.89 -3.53 26.70
C ARG A 19 -8.20 -2.77 26.81
N VAL A 20 -8.32 -1.62 26.13
CA VAL A 20 -9.52 -0.78 26.12
C VAL A 20 -10.12 -0.72 24.72
N ASP A 21 -11.32 -0.16 24.60
CA ASP A 21 -11.92 0.12 23.31
C ASP A 21 -11.26 1.35 22.68
N LEU A 22 -11.03 1.28 21.37
CA LEU A 22 -10.48 2.39 20.61
C LEU A 22 -11.56 3.44 20.33
N PRO A 23 -11.16 4.70 20.06
CA PRO A 23 -12.09 5.69 19.53
C PRO A 23 -12.82 5.15 18.30
N GLY A 24 -14.13 5.37 18.22
CA GLY A 24 -14.98 4.87 17.12
C GLY A 24 -14.43 5.15 15.72
N PRO A 25 -13.92 6.36 15.41
CA PRO A 25 -13.30 6.65 14.11
C PRO A 25 -12.07 5.78 13.79
N VAL A 26 -11.25 5.43 14.79
CA VAL A 26 -10.07 4.57 14.61
C VAL A 26 -10.51 3.14 14.29
N THR A 27 -11.45 2.60 15.08
CA THR A 27 -12.03 1.27 14.85
C THR A 27 -12.63 1.14 13.45
N ALA A 28 -13.43 2.13 13.04
CA ALA A 28 -14.07 2.14 11.73
C ALA A 28 -13.04 2.23 10.59
N ARG A 29 -12.00 3.08 10.74
CA ARG A 29 -10.94 3.22 9.73
C ARG A 29 -10.14 1.93 9.58
N VAL A 30 -9.76 1.28 10.68
CA VAL A 30 -8.99 0.03 10.64
C VAL A 30 -9.83 -1.12 10.08
N ALA A 31 -11.10 -1.25 10.46
CA ALA A 31 -11.98 -2.28 9.90
C ALA A 31 -12.12 -2.11 8.36
N ALA A 32 -12.27 -0.87 7.90
CA ALA A 32 -12.29 -0.55 6.48
C ALA A 32 -10.96 -0.89 5.78
N ALA A 33 -9.82 -0.57 6.41
CA ALA A 33 -8.50 -0.92 5.88
C ALA A 33 -8.21 -2.43 5.87
N MET A 34 -8.75 -3.19 6.82
CA MET A 34 -8.67 -4.66 6.81
C MET A 34 -9.41 -5.24 5.60
N LEU A 35 -10.59 -4.73 5.28
CA LEU A 35 -11.32 -5.11 4.07
C LEU A 35 -10.54 -4.73 2.81
N ASP A 36 -10.08 -3.48 2.73
CA ASP A 36 -9.31 -2.95 1.60
C ASP A 36 -8.03 -3.75 1.33
N THR A 37 -7.20 -3.92 2.36
CA THR A 37 -5.91 -4.60 2.28
C THR A 37 -6.10 -6.07 1.93
N THR A 38 -7.15 -6.72 2.45
CA THR A 38 -7.44 -8.10 2.06
C THR A 38 -7.88 -8.18 0.61
N GLY A 39 -8.63 -7.20 0.09
CA GLY A 39 -8.91 -7.09 -1.33
C GLY A 39 -7.62 -6.98 -2.16
N CYS A 40 -6.73 -6.06 -1.81
CA CYS A 40 -5.42 -5.91 -2.47
C CYS A 40 -4.58 -7.19 -2.43
N LEU A 41 -4.62 -7.90 -1.29
CA LEU A 41 -3.97 -9.20 -1.11
C LEU A 41 -4.49 -10.23 -2.09
N LEU A 42 -5.81 -10.40 -2.17
CA LEU A 42 -6.44 -11.35 -3.08
C LEU A 42 -6.08 -11.05 -4.53
N ALA A 43 -6.12 -9.79 -4.94
CA ALA A 43 -5.67 -9.35 -6.27
C ALA A 43 -4.18 -9.58 -6.54
N GLY A 44 -3.35 -9.72 -5.50
CA GLY A 44 -1.91 -9.90 -5.62
C GLY A 44 -1.43 -11.34 -5.53
N LEU A 45 -2.31 -12.32 -5.30
CA LEU A 45 -1.95 -13.72 -5.06
C LEU A 45 -1.21 -14.36 -6.24
N ASP A 46 -1.57 -13.99 -7.47
CA ASP A 46 -1.00 -14.50 -8.72
C ASP A 46 0.17 -13.66 -9.24
N SER A 47 0.52 -12.57 -8.54
CA SER A 47 1.62 -11.71 -8.96
C SER A 47 2.96 -12.48 -8.93
N ALA A 48 3.84 -12.18 -9.87
CA ALA A 48 5.17 -12.79 -9.96
C ALA A 48 5.95 -12.81 -8.62
N PRO A 49 6.00 -11.71 -7.82
CA PRO A 49 6.67 -11.76 -6.51
C PRO A 49 5.94 -12.65 -5.49
N ALA A 50 4.60 -12.64 -5.45
CA ALA A 50 3.84 -13.50 -4.54
C ALA A 50 4.03 -14.98 -4.90
N ALA A 51 4.01 -15.32 -6.19
CA ALA A 51 4.26 -16.67 -6.68
C ALA A 51 5.68 -17.16 -6.32
N ALA A 52 6.71 -16.31 -6.50
CA ALA A 52 8.08 -16.64 -6.14
C ALA A 52 8.25 -16.90 -4.63
N VAL A 53 7.62 -16.06 -3.78
CA VAL A 53 7.62 -16.26 -2.33
C VAL A 53 6.86 -17.52 -1.94
N ALA A 54 5.69 -17.78 -2.53
CA ALA A 54 4.90 -18.98 -2.26
C ALA A 54 5.65 -20.27 -2.65
N ALA A 55 6.34 -20.27 -3.79
CA ALA A 55 7.17 -21.38 -4.23
C ALA A 55 8.30 -21.67 -3.23
N TYR A 56 9.05 -20.64 -2.80
CA TYR A 56 10.10 -20.78 -1.79
C TYR A 56 9.58 -21.29 -0.44
N VAL A 57 8.43 -20.79 0.02
CA VAL A 57 7.81 -21.24 1.26
C VAL A 57 7.38 -22.71 1.15
N THR A 58 6.82 -23.12 0.02
CA THR A 58 6.41 -24.50 -0.25
C THR A 58 7.62 -25.44 -0.28
N GLU A 59 8.71 -25.03 -0.93
CA GLU A 59 9.97 -25.80 -0.98
C GLU A 59 10.55 -26.03 0.43
N THR A 60 10.55 -24.99 1.26
CA THR A 60 11.13 -25.06 2.62
C THR A 60 10.20 -25.70 3.66
N HIS A 61 8.91 -25.86 3.33
CA HIS A 61 7.89 -26.47 4.20
C HIS A 61 7.02 -27.46 3.38
N PRO A 62 7.62 -28.54 2.85
CA PRO A 62 6.94 -29.46 1.94
C PRO A 62 5.74 -30.13 2.61
N GLY A 63 4.62 -30.19 1.89
CA GLY A 63 3.36 -30.75 2.39
C GLY A 63 2.55 -29.83 3.30
N GLY A 64 3.05 -28.60 3.55
CA GLY A 64 2.29 -27.59 4.28
C GLY A 64 1.17 -27.00 3.43
N LEU A 65 -0.09 -27.23 3.80
CA LEU A 65 -1.19 -26.37 3.38
C LEU A 65 -0.95 -24.96 3.94
N PHE A 66 -1.49 -23.92 3.28
CA PHE A 66 -1.43 -22.53 3.76
C PHE A 66 -1.77 -22.41 5.26
N ALA A 67 -2.79 -23.16 5.71
CA ALA A 67 -3.23 -23.22 7.11
C ALA A 67 -2.23 -23.88 8.09
N THR A 68 -1.26 -24.66 7.60
CA THR A 68 -0.27 -25.40 8.42
C THR A 68 1.12 -24.77 8.42
N LEU A 69 1.36 -23.77 7.58
CA LEU A 69 2.62 -23.03 7.55
C LEU A 69 2.90 -22.33 8.88
N PRO A 70 4.18 -22.14 9.26
CA PRO A 70 4.53 -21.27 10.37
C PRO A 70 3.97 -19.85 10.18
N THR A 71 3.54 -19.21 11.27
CA THR A 71 2.84 -17.91 11.22
C THR A 71 3.65 -16.80 10.54
N ASP A 72 4.98 -16.79 10.70
CA ASP A 72 5.87 -15.85 10.00
C ASP A 72 5.89 -16.08 8.48
N ARG A 73 5.78 -17.33 8.02
CA ARG A 73 5.69 -17.66 6.60
C ARG A 73 4.34 -17.28 6.01
N VAL A 74 3.26 -17.49 6.76
CA VAL A 74 1.93 -17.00 6.40
C VAL A 74 1.95 -15.48 6.25
N ALA A 75 2.53 -14.76 7.22
CA ALA A 75 2.67 -13.31 7.17
C ALA A 75 3.53 -12.84 5.98
N LEU A 76 4.59 -13.58 5.63
CA LEU A 76 5.44 -13.31 4.46
C LEU A 76 4.65 -13.35 3.16
N VAL A 77 3.88 -14.42 2.94
CA VAL A 77 3.05 -14.59 1.74
C VAL A 77 1.97 -13.51 1.67
N LEU A 78 1.21 -13.35 2.75
CA LEU A 78 0.09 -12.40 2.81
C LEU A 78 0.56 -10.95 2.61
N GLY A 79 1.66 -10.55 3.24
CA GLY A 79 2.20 -9.18 3.10
C GLY A 79 2.80 -8.92 1.72
N THR A 80 3.41 -9.93 1.10
CA THR A 80 3.93 -9.80 -0.28
C THR A 80 2.78 -9.59 -1.26
N ALA A 81 1.71 -10.38 -1.15
CA ALA A 81 0.54 -10.26 -2.01
C ALA A 81 -0.22 -8.94 -1.78
N ALA A 82 -0.40 -8.52 -0.53
CA ALA A 82 -1.08 -7.26 -0.20
C ALA A 82 -0.45 -6.02 -0.84
N HIS A 83 0.88 -6.02 -1.01
CA HIS A 83 1.63 -4.90 -1.59
C HIS A 83 1.98 -5.11 -3.08
N ALA A 84 1.51 -6.19 -3.72
CA ALA A 84 1.93 -6.59 -5.07
C ALA A 84 1.68 -5.52 -6.14
N HIS A 85 0.55 -4.82 -6.05
CA HIS A 85 0.11 -3.83 -7.04
C HIS A 85 0.29 -2.38 -6.60
N ASP A 86 0.91 -2.14 -5.44
CA ASP A 86 0.99 -0.81 -4.82
C ASP A 86 -0.38 -0.12 -4.72
N PHE A 87 -1.44 -0.90 -4.46
CA PHE A 87 -2.84 -0.47 -4.47
C PHE A 87 -3.44 -0.31 -3.05
N ASP A 88 -2.60 -0.57 -2.06
CA ASP A 88 -2.86 -0.46 -0.64
C ASP A 88 -2.80 1.00 -0.13
N ASP A 89 -3.13 1.18 1.16
CA ASP A 89 -3.16 2.49 1.80
C ASP A 89 -1.76 3.07 2.04
N ALA A 90 -1.69 4.39 2.21
CA ALA A 90 -0.44 5.07 2.53
C ALA A 90 -0.67 6.28 3.45
N HIS A 91 0.28 6.51 4.34
CA HIS A 91 0.41 7.77 5.07
C HIS A 91 1.38 8.67 4.31
N LEU A 92 0.86 9.57 3.47
CA LEU A 92 1.66 10.36 2.52
C LEU A 92 2.88 11.06 3.15
N PRO A 93 2.77 11.74 4.31
CA PRO A 93 3.94 12.44 4.88
C PRO A 93 5.12 11.52 5.19
N THR A 94 4.88 10.26 5.56
CA THR A 94 5.95 9.31 5.91
C THR A 94 6.24 8.31 4.80
N LEU A 95 5.39 8.28 3.75
CA LEU A 95 5.35 7.28 2.69
C LEU A 95 5.19 5.84 3.21
N VAL A 96 4.83 5.65 4.48
CA VAL A 96 4.60 4.32 5.07
C VAL A 96 3.26 3.80 4.57
N HIS A 97 3.24 2.53 4.14
CA HIS A 97 2.04 1.75 3.88
C HIS A 97 1.75 0.86 5.10
N PRO A 98 1.02 1.36 6.11
CA PRO A 98 0.95 0.67 7.39
C PRO A 98 0.10 -0.61 7.33
N SER A 99 -1.02 -0.58 6.60
CA SER A 99 -1.99 -1.67 6.63
C SER A 99 -1.50 -2.90 5.87
N THR A 100 -0.73 -2.72 4.79
CA THR A 100 -0.11 -3.82 4.02
C THR A 100 0.91 -4.65 4.81
N VAL A 101 1.30 -4.18 6.00
CA VAL A 101 2.12 -4.95 6.94
C VAL A 101 1.29 -5.44 8.11
N ALA A 102 0.59 -4.53 8.82
CA ALA A 102 -0.13 -4.86 10.04
C ALA A 102 -1.33 -5.80 9.81
N VAL A 103 -2.09 -5.62 8.72
CA VAL A 103 -3.25 -6.48 8.42
C VAL A 103 -2.80 -7.91 8.09
N PRO A 104 -1.83 -8.17 7.18
CA PRO A 104 -1.28 -9.50 6.98
C PRO A 104 -0.72 -10.15 8.23
N THR A 105 -0.03 -9.39 9.10
CA THR A 105 0.43 -9.91 10.39
C THR A 105 -0.74 -10.36 11.28
N ALA A 106 -1.81 -9.55 11.37
CA ALA A 106 -2.98 -9.89 12.16
C ALA A 106 -3.76 -11.09 11.58
N LEU A 107 -3.95 -11.14 10.25
CA LEU A 107 -4.57 -12.28 9.57
C LEU A 107 -3.78 -13.57 9.78
N ALA A 108 -2.45 -13.52 9.73
CA ALA A 108 -1.62 -14.69 10.03
C ALA A 108 -1.80 -15.20 11.47
N HIS A 109 -2.03 -14.30 12.44
CA HIS A 109 -2.28 -14.63 13.84
C HIS A 109 -3.75 -14.92 14.17
N ALA A 110 -4.69 -14.63 13.26
CA ALA A 110 -6.11 -14.89 13.44
C ALA A 110 -6.43 -16.37 13.66
N ARG A 111 -5.50 -17.27 13.32
CA ARG A 111 -5.54 -18.71 13.62
C ARG A 111 -5.38 -19.07 15.12
N ILE A 112 -4.98 -18.13 15.97
CA ILE A 112 -4.86 -18.37 17.41
C ILE A 112 -6.28 -18.47 17.98
N ASP A 113 -6.58 -19.62 18.57
CA ASP A 113 -7.89 -19.87 19.14
C ASP A 113 -8.23 -18.88 20.27
N GLY A 114 -9.48 -18.43 20.30
CA GLY A 114 -9.99 -17.48 21.29
C GLY A 114 -9.69 -15.99 21.03
N LEU A 115 -8.99 -15.63 19.93
CA LEU A 115 -8.89 -14.22 19.53
C LEU A 115 -10.21 -13.73 18.95
N SER A 116 -10.71 -12.58 19.38
CA SER A 116 -11.85 -11.91 18.75
C SER A 116 -11.41 -10.99 17.62
N GLY A 117 -12.32 -10.67 16.71
CA GLY A 117 -12.03 -9.70 15.65
C GLY A 117 -11.79 -8.27 16.18
N ALA A 118 -12.39 -7.90 17.32
CA ALA A 118 -12.05 -6.66 18.03
C ALA A 118 -10.58 -6.63 18.50
N GLN A 119 -10.02 -7.78 18.91
CA GLN A 119 -8.59 -7.88 19.23
C GLN A 119 -7.72 -7.70 17.99
N LEU A 120 -8.09 -8.29 16.85
CA LEU A 120 -7.38 -8.04 15.59
C LEU A 120 -7.35 -6.55 15.24
N VAL A 121 -8.51 -5.90 15.25
CA VAL A 121 -8.65 -4.47 14.91
C VAL A 121 -7.79 -3.60 15.83
N ARG A 122 -7.79 -3.88 17.14
CA ARG A 122 -6.96 -3.12 18.09
C ARG A 122 -5.47 -3.31 17.83
N ALA A 123 -5.02 -4.54 17.58
CA ALA A 123 -3.62 -4.82 17.31
C ALA A 123 -3.15 -4.15 16.01
N VAL A 124 -3.96 -4.21 14.95
CA VAL A 124 -3.68 -3.52 13.68
C VAL A 124 -3.60 -2.01 13.87
N ALA A 125 -4.55 -1.41 14.59
CA ALA A 125 -4.55 0.03 14.86
C ALA A 125 -3.24 0.49 15.51
N ILE A 126 -2.84 -0.19 16.59
CA ILE A 126 -1.68 0.16 17.40
C ILE A 126 -0.38 -0.08 16.62
N GLY A 127 -0.27 -1.20 15.91
CA GLY A 127 0.89 -1.52 15.07
C GLY A 127 1.07 -0.50 13.94
N SER A 128 -0.01 -0.20 13.22
CA SER A 128 -0.02 0.79 12.14
C SER A 128 0.35 2.19 12.63
N GLU A 129 -0.21 2.63 13.76
CA GLU A 129 0.10 3.93 14.37
C GLU A 129 1.58 4.04 14.73
N ILE A 130 2.16 2.98 15.32
CA ILE A 130 3.59 2.96 15.65
C ILE A 130 4.47 3.01 14.41
N SER A 131 4.12 2.27 13.35
CA SER A 131 4.85 2.35 12.08
C SER A 131 4.86 3.75 11.50
N ILE A 132 3.72 4.45 11.52
CA ILE A 132 3.65 5.84 11.05
C ILE A 132 4.53 6.74 11.92
N ARG A 133 4.43 6.64 13.24
CA ARG A 133 5.19 7.46 14.19
C ARG A 133 6.70 7.30 14.07
N ILE A 134 7.18 6.08 13.81
CA ILE A 134 8.60 5.83 13.53
C ILE A 134 9.01 6.52 12.22
N GLY A 135 8.15 6.45 11.19
CA GLY A 135 8.36 7.16 9.94
C GLY A 135 8.42 8.69 10.12
N LEU A 136 7.60 9.26 11.01
CA LEU A 136 7.60 10.70 11.31
C LEU A 136 8.93 11.20 11.86
N ALA A 137 9.73 10.33 12.49
CA ALA A 137 11.07 10.72 12.94
C ALA A 137 12.02 11.10 11.79
N ALA A 138 11.68 10.69 10.57
CA ALA A 138 12.45 10.95 9.35
C ALA A 138 11.83 12.02 8.44
N VAL A 139 10.71 12.62 8.83
CA VAL A 139 10.05 13.67 8.04
C VAL A 139 10.66 15.01 8.38
N GLN A 140 11.04 15.79 7.37
CA GLN A 140 11.50 17.16 7.55
C GLN A 140 10.32 18.14 7.52
N ASP A 141 10.33 19.11 8.43
CA ASP A 141 9.24 20.07 8.59
C ASP A 141 9.00 20.84 7.28
N GLY A 142 7.76 20.77 6.79
CA GLY A 142 7.26 21.64 5.72
C GLY A 142 7.58 21.23 4.28
N SER A 143 8.34 20.16 4.02
CA SER A 143 8.64 19.70 2.65
C SER A 143 7.91 18.42 2.23
N GLY A 144 7.45 17.61 3.19
CA GLY A 144 6.89 16.28 2.90
C GLY A 144 7.93 15.25 2.46
N ASP A 145 9.22 15.57 2.60
CA ASP A 145 10.32 14.68 2.23
C ASP A 145 10.69 13.75 3.39
N SER A 146 10.84 12.46 3.07
CA SER A 146 11.30 11.45 4.02
C SER A 146 12.80 11.21 3.85
N ILE A 147 13.59 11.47 4.89
CA ILE A 147 15.05 11.22 4.88
C ILE A 147 15.36 9.73 4.64
N LEU A 148 14.47 8.82 5.06
CA LEU A 148 14.62 7.40 4.76
C LEU A 148 14.54 7.15 3.25
N PHE A 149 13.56 7.76 2.57
CA PHE A 149 13.41 7.67 1.13
C PHE A 149 14.65 8.21 0.40
N ASP A 150 15.15 9.38 0.80
CA ASP A 150 16.34 10.01 0.21
C ASP A 150 17.61 9.15 0.37
N ARG A 151 17.67 8.38 1.45
CA ARG A 151 18.76 7.42 1.70
C ARG A 151 18.54 6.06 1.03
N GLY A 152 17.49 5.93 0.22
CA GLY A 152 17.17 4.72 -0.53
C GLY A 152 16.55 3.61 0.32
N LEU A 153 16.02 3.92 1.50
CA LEU A 153 15.40 2.95 2.41
C LEU A 153 13.89 2.90 2.22
N HIS A 154 13.33 1.69 2.23
CA HIS A 154 11.88 1.52 2.12
C HIS A 154 11.22 1.64 3.49
N MET A 155 10.60 2.79 3.75
CA MET A 155 9.95 3.15 5.02
C MET A 155 8.90 2.14 5.47
N THR A 156 8.07 1.61 4.55
CA THR A 156 7.10 0.54 4.82
C THR A 156 7.76 -0.68 5.42
N SER A 157 8.94 -1.06 4.95
CA SER A 157 9.65 -2.22 5.47
C SER A 157 10.31 -1.93 6.80
N VAL A 158 11.05 -0.82 6.88
CA VAL A 158 11.78 -0.43 8.08
C VAL A 158 10.83 -0.17 9.25
N CYS A 159 9.84 0.70 9.06
CA CYS A 159 8.90 1.07 10.11
C CYS A 159 7.81 0.01 10.31
N GLY A 160 7.40 -0.67 9.23
CA GLY A 160 6.42 -1.76 9.29
C GLY A 160 6.92 -2.97 10.06
N THR A 161 8.22 -3.27 10.05
CA THR A 161 8.78 -4.40 10.83
C THR A 161 8.49 -4.24 12.33
N VAL A 162 8.61 -3.02 12.86
CA VAL A 162 8.27 -2.71 14.24
C VAL A 162 6.75 -2.76 14.49
N GLY A 163 5.95 -2.23 13.57
CA GLY A 163 4.48 -2.32 13.67
C GLY A 163 3.96 -3.76 13.64
N ALA A 164 4.56 -4.62 12.82
CA ALA A 164 4.29 -6.06 12.79
C ALA A 164 4.67 -6.72 14.12
N ALA A 165 5.81 -6.38 14.71
CA ALA A 165 6.21 -6.92 16.01
C ALA A 165 5.25 -6.51 17.13
N VAL A 166 4.73 -5.28 17.09
CA VAL A 166 3.70 -4.85 18.04
C VAL A 166 2.39 -5.59 17.79
N THR A 167 1.93 -5.66 16.55
CA THR A 167 0.70 -6.37 16.16
C THR A 167 0.76 -7.83 16.61
N ALA A 168 1.81 -8.56 16.24
CA ALA A 168 2.02 -9.95 16.63
C ALA A 168 2.18 -10.10 18.16
N GLY A 169 2.94 -9.21 18.81
CA GLY A 169 3.18 -9.26 20.25
C GLY A 169 1.90 -9.10 21.08
N LEU A 170 1.02 -8.18 20.69
CA LEU A 170 -0.27 -7.98 21.34
C LEU A 170 -1.19 -9.19 21.17
N LEU A 171 -1.28 -9.74 19.95
CA LEU A 171 -2.10 -10.92 19.66
C LEU A 171 -1.57 -12.19 20.34
N ARG A 172 -0.26 -12.28 20.57
CA ARG A 172 0.38 -13.36 21.35
C ARG A 172 0.29 -13.17 22.87
N GLY A 173 -0.29 -12.06 23.34
CA GLY A 173 -0.44 -11.77 24.77
C GLY A 173 0.88 -11.45 25.48
N LEU A 174 1.86 -10.86 24.78
CA LEU A 174 3.11 -10.45 25.41
C LEU A 174 2.87 -9.40 26.50
N SER A 175 3.64 -9.49 27.59
CA SER A 175 3.71 -8.42 28.60
C SER A 175 4.32 -7.14 28.01
N SER A 176 4.09 -5.99 28.64
CA SER A 176 4.70 -4.72 28.20
C SER A 176 6.24 -4.79 28.08
N GLY A 177 6.92 -5.49 29.00
CA GLY A 177 8.37 -5.69 28.93
C GLY A 177 8.81 -6.55 27.75
N GLN A 178 8.12 -7.67 27.50
CA GLN A 178 8.37 -8.49 26.31
C GLN A 178 8.06 -7.73 25.02
N LEU A 179 7.03 -6.89 25.01
CA LEU A 179 6.70 -6.05 23.87
C LEU A 179 7.78 -5.01 23.58
N ALA A 180 8.40 -4.43 24.62
CA ALA A 180 9.57 -3.54 24.46
C ALA A 180 10.76 -4.28 23.84
N HIS A 181 11.01 -5.53 24.23
CA HIS A 181 12.03 -6.35 23.60
C HIS A 181 11.67 -6.72 22.16
N ALA A 182 10.42 -7.05 21.86
CA ALA A 182 9.96 -7.29 20.50
C ALA A 182 10.19 -6.06 19.60
N ILE A 183 9.82 -4.86 20.06
CA ILE A 183 10.02 -3.59 19.35
C ILE A 183 11.51 -3.35 19.06
N THR A 184 12.37 -3.50 20.07
CA THR A 184 13.80 -3.21 19.93
C THR A 184 14.53 -4.25 19.07
N SER A 185 14.17 -5.53 19.18
CA SER A 185 14.67 -6.58 18.28
C SER A 185 14.19 -6.38 16.84
N ALA A 186 12.91 -6.01 16.64
CA ALA A 186 12.35 -5.73 15.32
C ALA A 186 13.05 -4.57 14.62
N MET A 187 13.45 -3.52 15.36
CA MET A 187 14.25 -2.43 14.80
C MET A 187 15.61 -2.94 14.26
N SER A 188 16.24 -3.92 14.93
CA SER A 188 17.45 -4.56 14.40
C SER A 188 17.21 -5.49 13.20
N PHE A 189 15.97 -5.95 12.97
CA PHE A 189 15.59 -6.79 11.83
C PHE A 189 15.09 -5.99 10.63
N SER A 190 14.95 -4.68 10.80
CA SER A 190 14.42 -3.76 9.79
C SER A 190 15.39 -3.58 8.62
N SER A 191 14.90 -3.76 7.39
CA SER A 191 15.68 -3.65 6.15
C SER A 191 14.82 -3.17 4.99
N GLY A 192 15.37 -3.10 3.77
CA GLY A 192 14.63 -2.77 2.53
C GLY A 192 15.25 -1.62 1.76
N LEU A 193 15.72 -1.89 0.53
CA LEU A 193 16.36 -0.91 -0.35
C LEU A 193 15.46 -0.61 -1.56
N LEU A 194 15.31 0.67 -1.90
CA LEU A 194 14.45 1.15 -2.97
C LEU A 194 15.08 1.12 -4.37
N GLU A 195 16.29 0.59 -4.53
CA GLU A 195 16.98 0.57 -5.83
C GLU A 195 16.15 -0.14 -6.92
N SER A 196 15.37 -1.16 -6.55
CA SER A 196 14.44 -1.84 -7.48
C SER A 196 13.37 -0.92 -8.06
N ASN A 197 12.98 0.16 -7.37
CA ASN A 197 12.06 1.15 -7.92
C ASN A 197 12.70 1.98 -9.05
N ARG A 198 14.03 2.07 -9.09
CA ARG A 198 14.78 2.89 -10.05
C ARG A 198 15.18 2.11 -11.29
N VAL A 199 15.70 0.89 -11.11
CA VAL A 199 16.27 0.08 -12.20
C VAL A 199 15.43 -1.15 -12.56
N GLY A 200 14.31 -1.35 -11.86
CA GLY A 200 13.46 -2.53 -12.00
C GLY A 200 13.83 -3.66 -11.04
N GLY A 201 12.96 -4.65 -10.99
CA GLY A 201 13.01 -5.76 -10.04
C GLY A 201 11.69 -5.90 -9.29
N THR A 202 11.40 -7.10 -8.79
CA THR A 202 10.10 -7.46 -8.20
C THR A 202 10.13 -7.51 -6.67
N VAL A 203 11.20 -7.02 -6.01
CA VAL A 203 11.39 -7.19 -4.57
C VAL A 203 10.58 -6.20 -3.72
N LYS A 204 10.11 -5.07 -4.27
CA LYS A 204 9.38 -4.05 -3.51
C LYS A 204 8.17 -4.64 -2.73
N PRO A 205 7.27 -5.46 -3.33
CA PRO A 205 6.19 -6.11 -2.58
C PRO A 205 6.70 -7.02 -1.46
N VAL A 206 7.80 -7.75 -1.70
CA VAL A 206 8.41 -8.65 -0.71
C VAL A 206 8.87 -7.89 0.51
N HIS A 207 9.19 -6.59 0.42
CA HIS A 207 9.53 -5.78 1.59
C HIS A 207 8.41 -5.71 2.65
N ALA A 208 7.15 -5.68 2.23
CA ALA A 208 6.00 -5.69 3.14
C ALA A 208 5.82 -7.07 3.80
N GLY A 209 5.90 -8.14 3.00
CA GLY A 209 5.91 -9.51 3.52
C GLY A 209 7.07 -9.78 4.47
N TRP A 210 8.27 -9.33 4.12
CA TRP A 210 9.46 -9.49 4.95
C TRP A 210 9.31 -8.75 6.28
N ALA A 211 8.77 -7.54 6.27
CA ALA A 211 8.48 -6.79 7.50
C ALA A 211 7.47 -7.53 8.39
N ALA A 212 6.40 -8.05 7.80
CA ALA A 212 5.39 -8.82 8.51
C ALA A 212 5.98 -10.10 9.15
N ALA A 213 6.84 -10.82 8.42
CA ALA A 213 7.51 -12.02 8.88
C ALA A 213 8.58 -11.74 9.95
N ALA A 214 9.41 -10.72 9.75
CA ALA A 214 10.46 -10.31 10.67
C ALA A 214 9.88 -9.79 12.00
N GLY A 215 8.80 -9.00 11.95
CA GLY A 215 8.09 -8.56 13.13
C GLY A 215 7.44 -9.71 13.89
N THR A 216 6.78 -10.63 13.17
CA THR A 216 6.23 -11.88 13.76
C THR A 216 7.32 -12.68 14.47
N THR A 217 8.48 -12.82 13.83
CA THR A 217 9.64 -13.51 14.39
C THR A 217 10.17 -12.80 15.65
N ALA A 218 10.30 -11.47 15.61
CA ALA A 218 10.77 -10.69 16.77
C ALA A 218 9.83 -10.84 17.97
N ALA A 219 8.51 -10.79 17.75
CA ALA A 219 7.52 -11.01 18.81
C ALA A 219 7.59 -12.45 19.38
N GLY A 220 7.77 -13.44 18.50
CA GLY A 220 7.98 -14.84 18.91
C GLY A 220 9.21 -14.99 19.80
N LEU A 221 10.36 -14.48 19.36
CA LEU A 221 11.63 -14.55 20.08
C LEU A 221 11.58 -13.82 21.43
N ALA A 222 10.96 -12.63 21.48
CA ALA A 222 10.79 -11.89 22.73
C ALA A 222 9.91 -12.64 23.74
N GLY A 223 8.87 -13.34 23.26
CA GLY A 223 8.06 -14.25 24.07
C GLY A 223 8.87 -15.38 24.71
N HIS A 224 9.96 -15.81 24.07
CA HIS A 224 10.90 -16.82 24.56
C HIS A 224 12.12 -16.23 25.28
N GLY A 225 12.11 -14.94 25.61
CA GLY A 225 13.14 -14.30 26.43
C GLY A 225 14.29 -13.65 25.67
N LEU A 226 14.23 -13.53 24.34
CA LEU A 226 15.17 -12.67 23.62
C LEU A 226 14.96 -11.21 24.06
N SER A 227 16.04 -10.53 24.44
CA SER A 227 16.03 -9.11 24.79
C SER A 227 16.69 -8.27 23.70
N GLY A 228 16.03 -7.21 23.23
CA GLY A 228 16.65 -6.16 22.40
C GLY A 228 17.20 -4.99 23.23
N ALA A 229 18.02 -4.13 22.58
CA ALA A 229 18.66 -2.98 23.22
C ALA A 229 17.62 -1.90 23.58
N PRO A 230 17.48 -1.47 24.86
CA PRO A 230 16.44 -0.53 25.28
C PRO A 230 16.45 0.81 24.52
N THR A 231 17.62 1.26 24.07
CA THR A 231 17.85 2.51 23.34
C THR A 231 17.97 2.30 21.82
N ALA A 232 17.29 1.30 21.26
CA ALA A 232 17.35 0.98 19.83
C ALA A 232 16.97 2.16 18.89
N PHE A 233 16.27 3.18 19.38
CA PHE A 233 15.92 4.36 18.60
C PHE A 233 16.92 5.50 18.79
N GLU A 234 17.20 5.84 20.04
CA GLU A 234 17.93 7.04 20.48
C GLU A 234 19.42 6.83 20.75
N GLY A 235 19.85 5.57 20.85
CA GLY A 235 21.21 5.20 21.20
C GLY A 235 22.24 5.56 20.12
N ARG A 236 23.52 5.51 20.49
CA ARG A 236 24.65 5.81 19.57
C ARG A 236 24.61 5.02 18.26
N PHE A 237 24.17 3.76 18.33
CA PHE A 237 24.01 2.86 17.19
C PHE A 237 22.53 2.60 16.84
N GLY A 238 21.63 3.44 17.35
CA GLY A 238 20.20 3.32 17.17
C GLY A 238 19.71 3.84 15.81
N PHE A 239 18.44 3.57 15.52
CA PHE A 239 17.72 3.95 14.31
C PHE A 239 17.97 5.41 13.89
N ALA A 240 17.85 6.36 14.82
CA ALA A 240 18.04 7.77 14.50
C ALA A 240 19.41 8.06 13.88
N ARG A 241 20.49 7.49 14.42
CA ARG A 241 21.85 7.73 13.92
C ARG A 241 22.16 6.91 12.67
N ALA A 242 21.75 5.65 12.66
CA ALA A 242 22.08 4.72 11.58
C ALA A 242 21.27 5.00 10.29
N PHE A 243 19.97 5.26 10.42
CA PHE A 243 19.07 5.35 9.28
C PHE A 243 18.83 6.80 8.84
N ILE A 244 18.73 7.75 9.78
CA ILE A 244 18.30 9.13 9.48
C ILE A 244 19.46 10.14 9.55
N GLY A 245 20.29 10.08 10.59
CA GLY A 245 21.40 11.01 10.84
C GLY A 245 21.04 12.14 11.80
N ALA A 246 21.68 13.30 11.62
CA ALA A 246 21.55 14.44 12.55
C ALA A 246 20.16 15.09 12.55
N ALA A 247 19.38 14.91 11.48
CA ALA A 247 18.06 15.50 11.29
C ALA A 247 16.91 14.64 11.87
N ALA A 248 17.22 13.58 12.63
CA ALA A 248 16.17 12.74 13.22
C ALA A 248 15.34 13.49 14.27
N ASN A 249 14.03 13.50 14.09
CA ASN A 249 13.07 14.05 15.06
C ASN A 249 12.48 12.93 15.93
N LEU A 250 13.21 12.50 16.95
CA LEU A 250 12.77 11.40 17.82
C LEU A 250 11.55 11.74 18.69
N ASP A 251 11.27 13.03 18.94
CA ASP A 251 10.10 13.45 19.70
C ASP A 251 8.81 13.09 18.96
N ALA A 252 8.81 13.20 17.63
CA ALA A 252 7.67 12.84 16.77
C ALA A 252 7.19 11.39 16.95
N VAL A 253 8.08 10.48 17.38
CA VAL A 253 7.72 9.06 17.63
C VAL A 253 6.71 8.93 18.77
N THR A 254 6.74 9.84 19.74
CA THR A 254 5.98 9.70 21.00
C THR A 254 5.14 10.93 21.36
N GLN A 255 5.21 11.99 20.56
CA GLN A 255 4.43 13.20 20.75
C GLN A 255 2.94 12.91 20.63
N GLN A 256 2.15 13.36 21.62
CA GLN A 256 0.68 13.17 21.66
C GLN A 256 0.25 11.70 21.48
N LEU A 257 1.06 10.76 21.97
CA LEU A 257 0.79 9.32 21.87
C LEU A 257 -0.47 8.96 22.68
N GLY A 258 -1.48 8.43 21.99
CA GLY A 258 -2.79 8.10 22.57
C GLY A 258 -3.83 9.22 22.44
N ASP A 259 -3.40 10.48 22.32
CA ASP A 259 -4.29 11.63 22.14
C ASP A 259 -4.56 11.92 20.66
N HIS A 260 -3.54 11.73 19.81
CA HIS A 260 -3.63 11.92 18.37
C HIS A 260 -3.32 10.60 17.64
N TRP A 261 -4.11 10.26 16.63
CA TRP A 261 -3.92 9.06 15.80
C TRP A 261 -3.55 9.49 14.39
N HIS A 262 -2.26 9.42 14.05
CA HIS A 262 -1.77 9.72 12.71
C HIS A 262 -2.34 8.75 11.66
N TYR A 263 -2.70 7.54 12.06
CA TYR A 263 -3.36 6.56 11.21
C TYR A 263 -4.67 7.07 10.58
N LEU A 264 -5.38 8.01 11.22
CA LEU A 264 -6.59 8.58 10.62
C LEU A 264 -6.30 9.43 9.37
N SER A 265 -5.05 9.87 9.20
CA SER A 265 -4.56 10.62 8.05
C SER A 265 -4.00 9.73 6.93
N THR A 266 -4.24 8.41 6.95
CA THR A 266 -3.93 7.54 5.80
C THR A 266 -4.92 7.76 4.66
N GLY A 267 -4.46 7.63 3.43
CA GLY A 267 -5.30 7.59 2.23
C GLY A 267 -5.39 6.17 1.68
N VAL A 268 -6.58 5.76 1.25
CA VAL A 268 -6.82 4.48 0.58
C VAL A 268 -6.91 4.73 -0.92
N LYS A 269 -6.03 4.12 -1.71
CA LYS A 269 -6.03 4.29 -3.16
C LYS A 269 -7.34 3.74 -3.76
N PRO A 270 -8.14 4.54 -4.51
CA PRO A 270 -9.30 4.03 -5.25
C PRO A 270 -8.92 3.30 -6.53
N PHE A 271 -7.77 3.65 -7.12
CA PHE A 271 -7.32 3.20 -8.43
C PHE A 271 -5.97 2.45 -8.33
N PRO A 272 -5.78 1.33 -9.05
CA PRO A 272 -4.53 0.54 -9.04
C PRO A 272 -3.43 1.19 -9.88
N THR A 273 -3.20 2.49 -9.68
CA THR A 273 -2.28 3.31 -10.45
C THR A 273 -1.41 4.15 -9.53
N ASN A 274 -0.39 4.80 -10.10
CA ASN A 274 0.39 5.79 -9.38
C ASN A 274 -0.54 6.87 -8.80
N GLY A 275 -0.36 7.23 -7.52
CA GLY A 275 -1.22 8.20 -6.83
C GLY A 275 -1.34 9.55 -7.53
N PHE A 276 -0.30 9.98 -8.26
CA PHE A 276 -0.31 11.24 -8.99
C PHE A 276 -1.24 11.23 -10.22
N THR A 277 -1.72 10.07 -10.68
CA THR A 277 -2.76 10.01 -11.73
C THR A 277 -4.18 10.11 -11.17
N HIS A 278 -4.37 9.89 -9.86
CA HIS A 278 -5.70 9.80 -9.24
C HIS A 278 -6.55 11.06 -9.40
N PRO A 279 -6.00 12.28 -9.26
CA PRO A 279 -6.80 13.49 -9.50
C PRO A 279 -7.31 13.58 -10.94
N GLY A 280 -6.49 13.18 -11.93
CA GLY A 280 -6.90 13.13 -13.34
C GLY A 280 -8.06 12.14 -13.53
N ILE A 281 -7.93 10.93 -13.00
CA ILE A 281 -8.99 9.91 -13.04
C ILE A 281 -10.29 10.45 -12.39
N ASP A 282 -10.20 11.10 -11.23
CA ASP A 282 -11.36 11.67 -10.53
C ASP A 282 -12.07 12.75 -11.37
N THR A 283 -11.30 13.65 -12.01
CA THR A 283 -11.89 14.64 -12.94
C THR A 283 -12.56 13.98 -14.15
N ALA A 284 -12.00 12.90 -14.70
CA ALA A 284 -12.60 12.13 -15.79
C ALA A 284 -13.94 11.51 -15.37
N LEU A 285 -14.01 10.91 -14.18
CA LEU A 285 -15.24 10.32 -13.65
C LEU A 285 -16.33 11.38 -13.43
N GLN A 286 -15.95 12.58 -12.98
CA GLN A 286 -16.88 13.69 -12.82
C GLN A 286 -17.35 14.27 -14.16
N LEU A 287 -16.49 14.33 -15.18
CA LEU A 287 -16.90 14.67 -16.55
C LEU A 287 -17.92 13.66 -17.09
N ARG A 288 -17.64 12.36 -16.91
CA ARG A 288 -18.55 11.27 -17.30
C ARG A 288 -19.90 11.38 -16.58
N ALA A 289 -19.88 11.63 -15.26
CA ALA A 289 -21.09 11.83 -14.47
C ALA A 289 -21.89 13.08 -14.91
N ALA A 290 -21.22 14.09 -15.48
CA ALA A 290 -21.84 15.27 -16.08
C ALA A 290 -22.36 15.01 -17.52
N GLY A 291 -22.28 13.77 -18.02
CA GLY A 291 -22.80 13.38 -19.33
C GLY A 291 -21.83 13.58 -20.49
N VAL A 292 -20.54 13.85 -20.22
CA VAL A 292 -19.51 13.93 -21.28
C VAL A 292 -19.07 12.53 -21.67
N ALA A 293 -19.30 12.15 -22.92
CA ALA A 293 -18.82 10.91 -23.50
C ALA A 293 -17.44 11.08 -24.15
N ALA A 294 -16.61 10.03 -24.12
CA ALA A 294 -15.27 10.02 -24.73
C ALA A 294 -15.25 10.49 -26.19
N GLY A 295 -16.23 10.06 -27.00
CA GLY A 295 -16.33 10.45 -28.42
C GLY A 295 -16.63 11.94 -28.67
N GLN A 296 -17.05 12.69 -27.65
CA GLN A 296 -17.31 14.13 -27.74
C GLN A 296 -16.06 14.97 -27.49
N ILE A 297 -14.96 14.38 -27.04
CA ILE A 297 -13.73 15.12 -26.69
C ILE A 297 -12.96 15.51 -27.95
N VAL A 298 -12.69 16.80 -28.13
CA VAL A 298 -11.73 17.31 -29.12
C VAL A 298 -10.33 17.35 -28.52
N GLU A 299 -10.20 17.93 -27.33
CA GLU A 299 -8.95 18.00 -26.57
C GLU A 299 -9.24 18.16 -25.07
N VAL A 300 -8.29 17.76 -24.23
CA VAL A 300 -8.32 18.00 -22.77
C VAL A 300 -6.99 18.57 -22.32
N GLU A 301 -7.04 19.64 -21.54
CA GLU A 301 -5.91 20.09 -20.74
C GLU A 301 -6.08 19.57 -19.30
N LEU A 302 -5.08 18.84 -18.80
CA LEU A 302 -4.98 18.40 -17.40
C LEU A 302 -3.91 19.20 -16.67
N ALA A 303 -4.33 20.19 -15.91
CA ALA A 303 -3.45 20.91 -15.00
C ALA A 303 -3.18 20.05 -13.76
N LEU A 304 -1.90 19.72 -13.53
CA LEU A 304 -1.40 18.92 -12.42
C LEU A 304 -0.30 19.69 -11.67
N ALA A 305 0.03 19.27 -10.46
CA ALA A 305 1.14 19.87 -9.71
C ALA A 305 2.48 19.63 -10.45
N ALA A 306 3.27 20.68 -10.67
CA ALA A 306 4.51 20.61 -11.44
C ALA A 306 5.48 19.49 -10.97
N PRO A 307 5.68 19.23 -9.65
CA PRO A 307 6.56 18.16 -9.20
C PRO A 307 6.14 16.75 -9.65
N THR A 308 4.87 16.55 -10.01
CA THR A 308 4.31 15.23 -10.37
C THR A 308 4.46 14.90 -11.86
N LEU A 309 4.58 15.91 -12.72
CA LEU A 309 4.55 15.75 -14.19
C LEU A 309 5.62 14.79 -14.70
N ARG A 310 6.83 14.86 -14.16
CA ARG A 310 7.93 13.96 -14.54
C ARG A 310 7.55 12.49 -14.40
N ALA A 311 6.76 12.15 -13.38
CA ALA A 311 6.37 10.77 -13.11
C ALA A 311 5.23 10.30 -14.02
N VAL A 312 4.26 11.16 -14.34
CA VAL A 312 2.98 10.75 -14.95
C VAL A 312 2.66 11.36 -16.33
N ALA A 313 3.39 12.39 -16.75
CA ALA A 313 3.17 13.13 -17.99
C ALA A 313 4.39 13.14 -18.94
N ASP A 314 5.61 12.92 -18.43
CA ASP A 314 6.82 12.95 -19.25
C ASP A 314 7.42 11.55 -19.53
N PRO A 315 7.94 11.30 -20.75
CA PRO A 315 7.72 12.08 -21.98
C PRO A 315 6.27 11.98 -22.49
N PRO A 316 5.68 13.05 -23.07
CA PRO A 316 4.25 13.05 -23.45
C PRO A 316 3.83 11.93 -24.40
N ALA A 317 4.65 11.60 -25.39
CA ALA A 317 4.36 10.52 -26.35
C ALA A 317 4.24 9.16 -25.65
N ASP A 318 5.23 8.81 -24.81
CA ASP A 318 5.26 7.55 -24.07
C ASP A 318 4.13 7.45 -23.04
N LYS A 319 3.66 8.58 -22.51
CA LYS A 319 2.51 8.60 -21.61
C LYS A 319 1.19 8.47 -22.37
N ALA A 320 1.04 9.11 -23.53
CA ALA A 320 -0.18 8.95 -24.34
C ALA A 320 -0.31 7.52 -24.91
N GLU A 321 0.81 6.85 -25.20
CA GLU A 321 0.85 5.49 -25.74
C GLU A 321 1.80 4.60 -24.91
N PRO A 322 1.37 4.13 -23.73
CA PRO A 322 2.23 3.32 -22.85
C PRO A 322 2.59 1.98 -23.48
N ALA A 323 3.87 1.59 -23.39
CA ALA A 323 4.39 0.37 -24.02
C ALA A 323 3.99 -0.96 -23.32
N SER A 324 3.31 -0.89 -22.17
CA SER A 324 2.90 -2.05 -21.39
C SER A 324 1.80 -1.68 -20.39
N GLY A 325 1.06 -2.69 -19.93
CA GLY A 325 0.09 -2.53 -18.84
C GLY A 325 0.70 -1.93 -17.57
N TYR A 326 1.93 -2.29 -17.23
CA TYR A 326 2.63 -1.71 -16.09
C TYR A 326 2.89 -0.22 -16.26
N SER A 327 3.45 0.21 -17.40
CA SER A 327 3.73 1.63 -17.65
C SER A 327 2.45 2.47 -17.78
N ALA A 328 1.34 1.87 -18.24
CA ALA A 328 0.04 2.54 -18.34
C ALA A 328 -0.48 3.02 -16.98
N ARG A 329 -0.20 2.27 -15.89
CA ARG A 329 -0.53 2.67 -14.50
C ARG A 329 0.22 3.92 -14.02
N PHE A 330 1.21 4.37 -14.76
CA PHE A 330 1.99 5.59 -14.50
C PHE A 330 1.74 6.66 -15.56
N SER A 331 0.62 6.61 -16.28
CA SER A 331 0.28 7.60 -17.31
C SER A 331 -0.99 8.36 -16.94
N ALA A 332 -0.87 9.66 -16.71
CA ALA A 332 -2.01 10.55 -16.51
C ALA A 332 -2.97 10.57 -17.72
N PRO A 333 -2.51 10.78 -18.98
CA PRO A 333 -3.43 10.80 -20.12
C PRO A 333 -4.12 9.45 -20.35
N PHE A 334 -3.39 8.33 -20.26
CA PHE A 334 -3.98 7.01 -20.48
C PHE A 334 -5.00 6.66 -19.39
N THR A 335 -4.65 6.86 -18.12
CA THR A 335 -5.58 6.54 -17.01
C THR A 335 -6.83 7.44 -17.01
N PHE A 336 -6.70 8.71 -17.38
CA PHE A 336 -7.86 9.59 -17.62
C PHE A 336 -8.74 9.05 -18.74
N ALA A 337 -8.14 8.61 -19.86
CA ALA A 337 -8.87 8.09 -21.01
C ALA A 337 -9.66 6.83 -20.66
N VAL A 338 -9.05 5.86 -19.96
CA VAL A 338 -9.74 4.65 -19.46
C VAL A 338 -10.94 5.03 -18.58
N ALA A 339 -10.75 5.94 -17.63
CA ALA A 339 -11.79 6.37 -16.71
C ALA A 339 -12.97 7.04 -17.42
N LEU A 340 -12.70 7.91 -18.39
CA LEU A 340 -13.74 8.58 -19.18
C LEU A 340 -14.45 7.61 -20.14
N HIS A 341 -13.72 6.64 -20.70
CA HIS A 341 -14.27 5.60 -21.56
C HIS A 341 -15.21 4.64 -20.80
N GLY A 342 -14.96 4.42 -19.51
CA GLY A 342 -15.81 3.63 -18.62
C GLY A 342 -15.14 2.36 -18.11
N GLY A 343 -13.91 2.49 -17.60
CA GLY A 343 -13.18 1.41 -16.94
C GLY A 343 -13.92 0.78 -15.76
N GLY A 344 -13.34 -0.31 -15.24
CA GLY A 344 -13.92 -1.13 -14.18
C GLY A 344 -13.79 -0.55 -12.77
N GLY A 345 -14.30 -1.30 -11.79
CA GLY A 345 -14.23 -0.95 -10.37
C GLY A 345 -14.78 0.46 -10.10
N LEU A 346 -14.04 1.27 -9.34
CA LEU A 346 -14.42 2.64 -9.01
C LEU A 346 -14.18 3.65 -10.15
N GLY A 347 -13.77 3.20 -11.33
CA GLY A 347 -13.50 4.02 -12.50
C GLY A 347 -12.36 3.50 -13.37
N VAL A 348 -11.36 2.90 -12.72
CA VAL A 348 -10.34 2.04 -13.35
C VAL A 348 -10.01 0.87 -12.42
N ALA A 349 -9.81 -0.32 -12.98
CA ALA A 349 -9.50 -1.57 -12.29
C ALA A 349 -8.22 -2.21 -12.84
N LEU A 350 -7.72 -3.26 -12.17
CA LEU A 350 -6.49 -3.95 -12.57
C LEU A 350 -6.54 -4.49 -14.00
N ASN A 351 -7.71 -5.00 -14.42
CA ASN A 351 -7.94 -5.56 -15.75
C ASN A 351 -8.00 -4.50 -16.86
N ASP A 352 -8.07 -3.20 -16.53
CA ASP A 352 -7.99 -2.13 -17.52
C ASP A 352 -6.54 -1.81 -17.95
N PHE A 353 -5.57 -2.54 -17.38
CA PHE A 353 -4.15 -2.38 -17.65
C PHE A 353 -3.52 -3.70 -18.13
N THR A 354 -4.27 -4.51 -18.87
CA THR A 354 -3.72 -5.66 -19.60
C THR A 354 -3.17 -5.21 -20.95
N ASP A 355 -2.25 -5.99 -21.53
CA ASP A 355 -1.64 -5.64 -22.81
C ASP A 355 -2.68 -5.59 -23.96
N ASP A 356 -3.80 -6.32 -23.86
CA ASP A 356 -4.90 -6.24 -24.82
C ASP A 356 -5.69 -4.92 -24.71
N ILE A 357 -5.83 -4.36 -23.50
CA ILE A 357 -6.59 -3.13 -23.27
C ILE A 357 -5.77 -1.88 -23.60
N ILE A 358 -4.45 -1.91 -23.38
CA ILE A 358 -3.59 -0.77 -23.73
C ILE A 358 -3.55 -0.48 -25.23
N ASP A 359 -3.82 -1.49 -26.07
CA ASP A 359 -3.90 -1.38 -27.52
C ASP A 359 -5.30 -0.97 -28.03
N ASN A 360 -6.26 -0.67 -27.13
CA ASN A 360 -7.59 -0.25 -27.54
C ASN A 360 -7.54 1.09 -28.30
N PRO A 361 -7.94 1.13 -29.59
CA PRO A 361 -7.77 2.30 -30.43
C PRO A 361 -8.62 3.51 -29.97
N GLU A 362 -9.75 3.28 -29.30
CA GLU A 362 -10.59 4.38 -28.79
C GLU A 362 -9.96 5.04 -27.56
N ILE A 363 -9.38 4.23 -26.66
CA ILE A 363 -8.68 4.72 -25.46
C ILE A 363 -7.41 5.46 -25.87
N LEU A 364 -6.61 4.89 -26.77
CA LEU A 364 -5.40 5.55 -27.28
C LEU A 364 -5.71 6.85 -28.01
N ALA A 365 -6.72 6.86 -28.89
CA ALA A 365 -7.13 8.07 -29.59
C ALA A 365 -7.57 9.18 -28.63
N LEU A 366 -8.23 8.83 -27.51
CA LEU A 366 -8.56 9.78 -26.46
C LEU A 366 -7.31 10.22 -25.68
N ALA A 367 -6.42 9.29 -25.31
CA ALA A 367 -5.18 9.60 -24.59
C ALA A 367 -4.29 10.58 -25.35
N HIS A 368 -4.19 10.45 -26.68
CA HIS A 368 -3.45 11.40 -27.53
C HIS A 368 -4.05 12.81 -27.59
N ARG A 369 -5.31 13.00 -27.19
CA ARG A 369 -5.97 14.31 -27.12
C ARG A 369 -5.78 15.01 -25.77
N ILE A 370 -5.04 14.39 -24.85
CA ILE A 370 -4.87 14.89 -23.49
C ILE A 370 -3.46 15.47 -23.34
N THR A 371 -3.39 16.75 -23.02
CA THR A 371 -2.14 17.44 -22.68
C THR A 371 -2.09 17.69 -21.19
N CYS A 372 -1.02 17.27 -20.52
CA CYS A 372 -0.80 17.55 -19.11
C CYS A 372 0.08 18.81 -18.96
N THR A 373 -0.32 19.73 -18.10
CA THR A 373 0.37 21.01 -17.86
C THR A 373 0.63 21.24 -16.37
N ALA A 374 1.60 22.10 -16.07
CA ALA A 374 1.85 22.54 -14.69
C ALA A 374 0.78 23.58 -14.30
N GLY A 375 -0.11 23.21 -13.41
CA GLY A 375 -1.13 24.10 -12.86
C GLY A 375 -0.59 24.96 -11.72
N ASP A 376 -0.78 26.28 -11.79
CA ASP A 376 -0.34 27.21 -10.74
C ASP A 376 -1.02 26.92 -9.40
N ARG A 377 -2.31 26.59 -9.40
CA ARG A 377 -3.06 26.27 -8.18
C ARG A 377 -2.55 24.96 -7.59
N GLU A 378 -2.50 23.92 -8.42
CA GLU A 378 -2.14 22.57 -8.06
C GLU A 378 -0.70 22.53 -7.50
N THR A 379 0.22 23.27 -8.14
CA THR A 379 1.61 23.37 -7.68
C THR A 379 1.74 24.08 -6.34
N LYS A 380 0.99 25.17 -6.10
CA LYS A 380 1.04 25.91 -4.82
C LYS A 380 0.44 25.15 -3.64
N ARG A 381 -0.44 24.19 -3.92
CA ARG A 381 -1.15 23.40 -2.90
C ARG A 381 -0.48 22.06 -2.61
N PHE A 382 0.39 21.60 -3.50
CA PHE A 382 1.21 20.41 -3.29
C PHE A 382 2.31 20.67 -2.25
N PRO A 383 2.63 19.71 -1.35
CA PRO A 383 2.10 18.35 -1.27
C PRO A 383 0.83 18.20 -0.41
N ASP A 384 0.36 19.26 0.26
CA ASP A 384 -0.77 19.19 1.20
C ASP A 384 -2.08 18.77 0.53
N HIS A 385 -2.29 19.18 -0.72
CA HIS A 385 -3.39 18.74 -1.56
C HIS A 385 -2.89 18.17 -2.89
N LEU A 386 -3.47 17.04 -3.29
CA LEU A 386 -3.21 16.39 -4.56
C LEU A 386 -4.44 16.54 -5.45
N GLY A 387 -4.49 17.67 -6.16
CA GLY A 387 -5.60 18.11 -6.99
C GLY A 387 -5.30 18.14 -8.49
N CYS A 388 -6.33 18.42 -9.29
CA CYS A 388 -6.25 18.57 -10.74
C CYS A 388 -7.37 19.47 -11.26
N THR A 389 -7.11 20.18 -12.36
CA THR A 389 -8.14 20.82 -13.16
C THR A 389 -8.13 20.24 -14.57
N ALA A 390 -9.25 19.66 -14.99
CA ALA A 390 -9.47 19.17 -16.33
C ALA A 390 -10.34 20.15 -17.11
N ARG A 391 -9.85 20.63 -18.26
CA ARG A 391 -10.58 21.47 -19.19
C ARG A 391 -10.75 20.73 -20.52
N ALA A 392 -11.97 20.28 -20.80
CA ALA A 392 -12.33 19.50 -21.97
C ALA A 392 -13.05 20.37 -23.01
N LEU A 393 -12.50 20.46 -24.23
CA LEU A 393 -13.18 21.03 -25.39
C LEU A 393 -14.02 19.94 -26.06
N LEU A 394 -15.30 20.21 -26.28
CA LEU A 394 -16.23 19.26 -26.88
C LEU A 394 -16.46 19.52 -28.37
N THR A 395 -16.96 18.51 -29.08
CA THR A 395 -17.26 18.58 -30.53
C THR A 395 -18.33 19.60 -30.89
N ASP A 396 -19.15 20.04 -29.94
CA ASP A 396 -20.14 21.13 -30.12
C ASP A 396 -19.53 22.53 -29.93
N GLY A 397 -18.22 22.61 -29.67
CA GLY A 397 -17.48 23.83 -29.42
C GLY A 397 -17.56 24.34 -27.97
N THR A 398 -18.31 23.68 -27.10
CA THR A 398 -18.39 24.06 -25.68
C THR A 398 -17.20 23.53 -24.89
N THR A 399 -16.87 24.19 -23.78
CA THR A 399 -15.84 23.73 -22.84
C THR A 399 -16.48 23.31 -21.52
N ARG A 400 -16.05 22.16 -21.01
CA ARG A 400 -16.39 21.67 -19.66
C ARG A 400 -15.14 21.66 -18.80
N THR A 401 -15.23 22.33 -17.66
CA THR A 401 -14.13 22.40 -16.69
C THR A 401 -14.55 21.73 -15.39
N ILE A 402 -13.77 20.76 -14.94
CA ILE A 402 -13.90 20.13 -13.63
C ILE A 402 -12.62 20.39 -12.85
N SER A 403 -12.76 20.66 -11.56
CA SER A 403 -11.62 20.87 -10.68
C SER A 403 -11.80 20.15 -9.37
N VAL A 404 -10.75 19.44 -8.94
CA VAL A 404 -10.67 18.74 -7.65
C VAL A 404 -9.51 19.31 -6.85
N GLU A 405 -9.76 19.64 -5.58
CA GLU A 405 -8.71 20.03 -4.64
C GLU A 405 -8.05 18.77 -4.06
N ASP A 406 -8.87 17.82 -3.61
CA ASP A 406 -8.43 16.53 -3.08
C ASP A 406 -9.05 15.38 -3.88
N SER A 407 -8.19 14.48 -4.35
CA SER A 407 -8.62 13.26 -5.04
C SER A 407 -9.38 12.31 -4.12
N LEU A 408 -10.31 11.56 -4.70
CA LEU A 408 -10.99 10.45 -4.06
C LEU A 408 -9.98 9.48 -3.40
N GLY A 409 -10.26 9.08 -2.16
CA GLY A 409 -9.40 8.18 -1.38
C GLY A 409 -8.34 8.89 -0.53
N SER A 410 -8.11 10.18 -0.73
CA SER A 410 -7.30 11.01 0.17
C SER A 410 -7.92 11.10 1.57
N PRO A 411 -7.15 11.49 2.60
CA PRO A 411 -7.69 11.71 3.95
C PRO A 411 -8.82 12.75 3.98
N ALA A 412 -8.75 13.79 3.13
CA ALA A 412 -9.75 14.84 3.02
C ALA A 412 -11.03 14.37 2.29
N ARG A 413 -10.91 13.39 1.40
CA ARG A 413 -12.04 12.82 0.65
C ARG A 413 -11.97 11.28 0.62
N PRO A 414 -12.15 10.60 1.77
CA PRO A 414 -11.95 9.16 1.90
C PRO A 414 -13.00 8.37 1.11
N LEU A 415 -12.68 7.11 0.80
CA LEU A 415 -13.66 6.18 0.21
C LEU A 415 -14.80 5.93 1.19
N ARG A 416 -16.02 5.91 0.68
CA ARG A 416 -17.19 5.51 1.44
C ARG A 416 -17.18 3.97 1.65
N PRO A 417 -17.89 3.46 2.67
CA PRO A 417 -17.96 2.02 2.92
C PRO A 417 -18.45 1.19 1.73
N ASP A 418 -19.39 1.69 0.93
CA ASP A 418 -19.84 1.05 -0.31
C ASP A 418 -18.72 0.95 -1.35
N GLN A 419 -17.91 2.00 -1.50
CA GLN A 419 -16.80 2.03 -2.45
C GLN A 419 -15.65 1.09 -2.05
N ILE A 420 -15.40 0.91 -0.75
CA ILE A 420 -14.40 -0.05 -0.26
C ILE A 420 -14.87 -1.49 -0.53
N ARG A 421 -16.17 -1.77 -0.38
CA ARG A 421 -16.76 -3.07 -0.75
C ARG A 421 -16.65 -3.32 -2.25
N GLU A 422 -16.97 -2.32 -3.07
CA GLU A 422 -16.84 -2.40 -4.53
C GLU A 422 -15.38 -2.61 -4.96
N LYS A 423 -14.42 -1.93 -4.32
CA LYS A 423 -12.98 -2.18 -4.53
C LYS A 423 -12.60 -3.62 -4.17
N PHE A 424 -13.07 -4.14 -3.03
CA PHE A 424 -12.83 -5.54 -2.66
C PHE A 424 -13.40 -6.49 -3.72
N ASP A 425 -14.64 -6.29 -4.15
CA ASP A 425 -15.31 -7.15 -5.13
C ASP A 425 -14.57 -7.12 -6.47
N SER A 426 -14.14 -5.94 -6.92
CA SER A 426 -13.34 -5.79 -8.14
C SER A 426 -11.99 -6.51 -8.03
N ASN A 427 -11.33 -6.45 -6.87
CA ASN A 427 -10.03 -7.09 -6.65
C ASN A 427 -10.15 -8.62 -6.53
N ALA A 428 -11.27 -9.11 -6.00
CA ALA A 428 -11.53 -10.53 -5.81
C ALA A 428 -12.33 -11.17 -6.97
N ALA A 429 -12.62 -10.43 -8.05
CA ALA A 429 -13.51 -10.87 -9.13
C ALA A 429 -13.04 -12.14 -9.86
N HIS A 430 -11.74 -12.45 -9.81
CA HIS A 430 -11.15 -13.64 -10.41
C HIS A 430 -11.34 -14.91 -9.55
N LEU A 431 -11.88 -14.78 -8.33
CA LEU A 431 -12.05 -15.86 -7.36
C LEU A 431 -13.47 -16.40 -7.34
N ALA A 432 -13.63 -17.70 -7.10
CA ALA A 432 -14.92 -18.39 -7.22
C ALA A 432 -15.98 -17.97 -6.18
N ASP A 433 -15.61 -17.73 -4.91
CA ASP A 433 -16.56 -17.31 -3.87
C ASP A 433 -15.92 -16.50 -2.72
N PRO A 434 -15.53 -15.23 -2.95
CA PRO A 434 -14.93 -14.39 -1.92
C PRO A 434 -15.96 -13.75 -0.95
N ARG A 435 -17.27 -14.01 -1.15
CA ARG A 435 -18.35 -13.29 -0.46
C ARG A 435 -18.38 -13.54 1.04
N HIS A 436 -18.20 -14.79 1.46
CA HIS A 436 -18.21 -15.13 2.88
C HIS A 436 -17.07 -14.42 3.64
N LEU A 437 -15.86 -14.43 3.07
CA LEU A 437 -14.71 -13.71 3.60
C LEU A 437 -14.98 -12.19 3.68
N ARG A 438 -15.57 -11.61 2.63
CA ARG A 438 -15.95 -10.19 2.60
C ARG A 438 -16.92 -9.84 3.73
N GLU A 439 -17.96 -10.66 3.94
CA GLU A 439 -18.96 -10.42 4.99
C GLU A 439 -18.33 -10.45 6.38
N GLN A 440 -17.44 -11.41 6.64
CA GLN A 440 -16.68 -11.47 7.89
C GLN A 440 -15.78 -10.24 8.08
N LEU A 441 -15.10 -9.78 7.03
CA LEU A 441 -14.24 -8.58 7.08
C LEU A 441 -15.07 -7.30 7.33
N VAL A 442 -16.23 -7.16 6.70
CA VAL A 442 -17.15 -6.03 6.91
C VAL A 442 -17.58 -5.93 8.37
N THR A 443 -17.77 -7.07 9.05
CA THR A 443 -18.16 -7.14 10.46
C THR A 443 -17.00 -7.54 11.37
N VAL A 444 -15.75 -7.35 10.95
CA VAL A 444 -14.59 -7.87 11.69
C VAL A 444 -14.58 -7.49 13.17
N PRO A 445 -14.92 -6.25 13.62
CA PRO A 445 -14.91 -5.94 15.06
C PRO A 445 -15.90 -6.78 15.88
N ALA A 446 -16.96 -7.29 15.25
CA ALA A 446 -18.00 -8.07 15.90
C ALA A 446 -17.76 -9.59 15.85
N LEU A 447 -16.70 -10.06 15.18
CA LEU A 447 -16.42 -11.49 15.09
C LEU A 447 -16.04 -12.05 16.48
N PRO A 448 -16.76 -13.06 16.98
CA PRO A 448 -16.45 -13.66 18.28
C PRO A 448 -15.13 -14.45 18.23
N ASN A 449 -14.83 -15.07 17.09
CA ASN A 449 -13.60 -15.81 16.86
C ASN A 449 -12.96 -15.42 15.51
N ALA A 450 -11.72 -14.96 15.56
CA ALA A 450 -10.90 -14.61 14.42
C ALA A 450 -10.48 -15.85 13.60
N LEU A 451 -10.54 -17.06 14.18
CA LEU A 451 -10.26 -18.31 13.48
C LEU A 451 -11.22 -18.54 12.31
N ASP A 452 -12.46 -18.06 12.41
CA ASP A 452 -13.45 -18.14 11.33
C ASP A 452 -13.00 -17.33 10.11
N LEU A 453 -12.43 -16.13 10.36
CA LEU A 453 -11.85 -15.27 9.33
C LEU A 453 -10.62 -15.91 8.68
N PHE A 454 -9.73 -16.50 9.50
CA PHE A 454 -8.55 -17.20 8.99
C PHE A 454 -8.93 -18.40 8.12
N THR A 455 -9.93 -19.16 8.54
CA THR A 455 -10.46 -20.32 7.80
C THR A 455 -11.01 -19.88 6.45
N ALA A 456 -11.87 -18.86 6.42
CA ALA A 456 -12.44 -18.34 5.17
C ALA A 456 -11.35 -17.84 4.20
N LEU A 457 -10.36 -17.11 4.71
CA LEU A 457 -9.21 -16.67 3.91
C LEU A 457 -8.41 -17.85 3.36
N SER A 458 -8.14 -18.86 4.19
CA SER A 458 -7.39 -20.06 3.79
C SER A 458 -8.12 -20.85 2.70
N THR A 459 -9.45 -20.97 2.79
CA THR A 459 -10.27 -21.61 1.76
C THR A 459 -10.18 -20.85 0.43
N VAL A 460 -10.32 -19.53 0.46
CA VAL A 460 -10.22 -18.70 -0.76
C VAL A 460 -8.84 -18.87 -1.42
N ILE A 461 -7.76 -18.79 -0.64
CA ILE A 461 -6.39 -18.96 -1.16
C ILE A 461 -6.16 -20.38 -1.72
N ALA A 462 -6.66 -21.41 -1.05
CA ALA A 462 -6.53 -22.79 -1.53
C ALA A 462 -7.23 -22.98 -2.88
N THR A 463 -8.48 -22.49 -3.02
CA THR A 463 -9.22 -22.58 -4.28
C THR A 463 -8.56 -21.81 -5.43
N ALA A 464 -7.97 -20.65 -5.14
CA ALA A 464 -7.21 -19.87 -6.13
C ALA A 464 -5.97 -20.65 -6.63
N SER A 465 -5.28 -21.35 -5.72
CA SER A 465 -4.08 -22.13 -6.05
C SER A 465 -4.38 -23.31 -6.97
N GLU A 466 -5.52 -23.99 -6.75
CA GLU A 466 -5.97 -25.10 -7.60
C GLU A 466 -6.29 -24.64 -9.03
N GLN A 467 -6.91 -23.45 -9.17
CA GLN A 467 -7.24 -22.84 -10.46
C GLN A 467 -6.01 -22.40 -11.25
N ASN A 468 -4.90 -22.09 -10.57
CA ASN A 468 -3.67 -21.56 -11.14
C ASN A 468 -2.56 -22.60 -11.35
N THR A 469 -2.84 -23.90 -11.26
CA THR A 469 -1.82 -24.94 -11.49
C THR A 469 -1.29 -24.84 -12.93
N PRO A 470 -0.05 -24.37 -13.16
CA PRO A 470 0.47 -24.24 -14.51
C PRO A 470 0.76 -25.64 -15.08
N ALA A 471 0.52 -25.84 -16.38
CA ALA A 471 1.15 -26.96 -17.08
C ALA A 471 2.68 -26.87 -16.91
N PRO A 472 3.40 -28.00 -16.73
CA PRO A 472 4.83 -27.95 -16.47
C PRO A 472 5.55 -27.19 -17.59
N VAL A 473 6.28 -26.15 -17.20
CA VAL A 473 7.12 -25.36 -18.10
C VAL A 473 8.26 -26.27 -18.56
N ALA A 474 8.31 -26.57 -19.85
CA ALA A 474 9.46 -27.23 -20.45
C ALA A 474 10.66 -26.29 -20.37
N ASP A 475 11.77 -26.78 -19.81
CA ASP A 475 13.06 -26.06 -19.80
C ASP A 475 13.49 -25.77 -21.25
N GLY A 476 13.34 -24.53 -21.69
CA GLY A 476 13.86 -24.07 -22.97
C GLY A 476 13.11 -22.89 -23.57
N ASP A 477 13.27 -21.68 -23.02
CA ASP A 477 13.56 -20.47 -23.80
C ASP A 477 13.72 -19.23 -22.89
N LEU A 478 14.93 -19.08 -22.33
CA LEU A 478 15.43 -17.80 -21.84
C LEU A 478 16.44 -17.25 -22.84
N ALA A 479 16.06 -17.16 -24.11
CA ALA A 479 16.77 -16.37 -25.12
C ALA A 479 15.80 -16.01 -26.25
N THR A 480 15.81 -14.73 -26.65
CA THR A 480 15.13 -14.18 -27.85
C THR A 480 13.66 -13.72 -27.71
N ARG A 481 13.43 -12.72 -26.85
CA ARG A 481 12.51 -11.63 -27.22
C ARG A 481 13.26 -10.32 -27.26
N THR A 482 13.54 -9.85 -28.48
CA THR A 482 14.17 -8.56 -28.74
C THR A 482 13.24 -7.43 -28.25
N PRO A 483 13.68 -6.53 -27.37
CA PRO A 483 12.90 -5.34 -27.03
C PRO A 483 12.71 -4.45 -28.27
N ARG A 484 11.52 -3.87 -28.46
CA ARG A 484 11.32 -2.75 -29.40
C ARG A 484 12.37 -1.68 -29.11
N ALA A 485 13.04 -1.20 -30.15
CA ALA A 485 14.18 -0.30 -30.05
C ALA A 485 13.85 0.97 -29.26
N GLN A 486 14.39 1.10 -28.05
CA GLN A 486 14.40 2.35 -27.31
C GLN A 486 15.33 3.33 -28.03
N HIS A 487 14.79 4.45 -28.53
CA HIS A 487 15.61 5.57 -29.00
C HIS A 487 16.41 6.15 -27.82
N ARG A 488 17.69 5.77 -27.74
CA ARG A 488 18.66 6.38 -26.82
C ARG A 488 18.92 7.82 -27.25
N ASN A 489 18.36 8.79 -26.52
CA ASN A 489 18.83 10.17 -26.59
C ASN A 489 19.81 10.42 -25.44
N THR A 490 21.10 10.42 -25.76
CA THR A 490 22.18 10.73 -24.83
C THR A 490 22.40 12.24 -24.76
N GLN A 491 22.05 12.87 -23.65
CA GLN A 491 22.70 14.12 -23.24
C GLN A 491 23.11 14.00 -21.76
N ARG A 492 24.44 13.98 -21.56
CA ARG A 492 25.11 14.10 -20.26
C ARG A 492 24.97 15.55 -19.77
N PRO A 493 24.87 15.78 -18.46
CA PRO A 493 25.37 17.02 -17.87
C PRO A 493 26.85 16.87 -17.52
N THR A 494 27.62 17.90 -17.80
CA THR A 494 28.97 18.16 -17.24
C THR A 494 28.84 19.39 -16.33
N PRO A 495 29.78 19.55 -15.39
CA PRO A 495 29.59 19.40 -13.94
C PRO A 495 28.77 20.50 -13.27
#